data_AF-A0A2V8L9L4-F1
#
_entry.id   AF-A0A2V8L9L4-F1
#
_cell.length_a   1.000
_cell.length_b   1.000
_cell.length_c   1.000
_cell.angle_alpha   90.00
_cell.angle_beta   90.00
_cell.angle_gamma   90.00
#
_symmetry.space_group_name_H-M   'P 1'
#
loop_
_entity.id
_entity.type
_entity.pdbx_description
1 polymer ?
#
loop_
_entity_poly.entity_id
_entity_poly.type
_entity_poly.pdbx_seq_one_letter_code
_entity_poly.pdbx_strand_id
1 'polypeptide(L)' 'MPGTHRVGFDSSADHITLEHVARSREGFALGALMAAKWIVGHKGLYEFSQVFDEILKSQPPAKEGE' A
#
# COMPACT_ATOMS: atom_id res chain seq x y z
N MET A 1 13.56 -9.67 -3.62
CA MET A 1 12.73 -10.87 -3.53
C MET A 1 11.33 -10.48 -3.92
N PRO A 2 10.83 -11.00 -5.04
CA PRO A 2 9.42 -10.88 -5.40
C PRO A 2 8.53 -11.66 -4.42
N GLY A 3 7.26 -11.27 -4.32
CA GLY A 3 6.28 -11.97 -3.50
C GLY A 3 4.86 -11.68 -3.98
N THR A 4 4.03 -12.72 -4.03
CA THR A 4 2.62 -12.61 -4.41
C THR A 4 1.77 -13.07 -3.24
N HIS A 5 0.87 -12.21 -2.78
CA HIS A 5 -0.17 -12.55 -1.82
C HIS A 5 -1.53 -12.46 -2.48
N ARG A 6 -2.37 -13.47 -2.27
CA ARG A 6 -3.70 -13.56 -2.86
C ARG A 6 -4.71 -13.94 -1.79
N VAL A 7 -5.82 -13.20 -1.75
CA VAL A 7 -7.00 -13.51 -0.93
C VAL A 7 -8.18 -13.66 -1.86
N GLY A 8 -8.86 -14.81 -1.78
CA GLY A 8 -9.99 -15.14 -2.63
C GLY A 8 -11.25 -15.44 -1.82
N PHE A 9 -12.39 -15.06 -2.38
CA PHE A 9 -13.72 -15.43 -1.91
C PHE A 9 -14.41 -16.17 -3.06
N ASP A 10 -14.94 -17.35 -2.78
CA ASP A 10 -15.48 -18.23 -3.82
C ASP A 10 -16.86 -18.73 -3.41
N SER A 11 -17.72 -18.91 -4.41
CA SER A 11 -19.08 -19.42 -4.27
C SER A 11 -19.54 -20.05 -5.59
N SER A 12 -20.75 -20.62 -5.62
CA SER A 12 -21.31 -21.18 -6.85
C SER A 12 -21.69 -20.13 -7.90
N ALA A 13 -21.90 -18.88 -7.48
CA ALA A 13 -22.32 -17.79 -8.37
C ALA A 13 -21.12 -16.92 -8.79
N ASP A 14 -20.28 -16.58 -7.81
CA ASP A 14 -19.22 -15.59 -7.97
C ASP A 14 -17.88 -16.05 -7.39
N HIS A 15 -16.81 -15.54 -8.02
CA HIS A 15 -15.43 -15.64 -7.57
C HIS A 15 -14.82 -14.23 -7.52
N ILE A 16 -14.26 -13.84 -6.37
CA ILE A 16 -13.61 -12.54 -6.17
C ILE A 16 -12.20 -12.78 -5.64
N THR A 17 -11.21 -12.14 -6.24
CA THR A 17 -9.82 -12.22 -5.80
C THR A 17 -9.21 -10.83 -5.64
N LEU A 18 -8.50 -10.63 -4.52
CA LEU A 18 -7.58 -9.52 -4.30
C LEU A 18 -6.14 -10.06 -4.35
N GLU A 19 -5.29 -9.45 -5.18
CA GLU A 19 -3.89 -9.83 -5.33
C GLU A 19 -2.95 -8.65 -5.09
N HIS A 20 -1.89 -8.89 -4.31
CA HIS A 20 -0.77 -7.99 -4.12
C HIS A 20 0.50 -8.62 -4.69
N VAL A 21 1.06 -8.03 -5.75
CA VAL A 21 2.30 -8.51 -6.39
C VAL A 21 3.44 -7.52 -6.15
N ALA A 22 4.38 -7.88 -5.30
CA ALA A 22 5.65 -7.16 -5.15
C ALA A 22 6.67 -7.71 -6.16
N ARG A 23 7.01 -6.94 -7.20
CA ARG A 23 7.98 -7.34 -8.23
C ARG A 23 9.44 -7.09 -7.84
N SER A 24 9.67 -6.10 -6.99
CA SER A 24 10.99 -5.69 -6.52
C SER A 24 10.88 -5.18 -5.08
N ARG A 25 11.99 -4.68 -4.50
CA ARG A 25 11.97 -4.03 -3.17
C ARG A 25 11.67 -2.54 -3.22
N GLU A 26 11.54 -1.96 -4.42
CA GLU A 26 11.44 -0.50 -4.61
C GLU A 26 10.17 0.07 -3.96
N GLY A 27 9.04 -0.64 -4.05
CA GLY A 27 7.80 -0.21 -3.40
C GLY A 27 7.93 -0.08 -1.88
N PHE A 28 8.64 -1.02 -1.22
CA PHE A 28 8.90 -0.93 0.21
C PHE A 28 9.84 0.22 0.55
N ALA A 29 10.89 0.44 -0.27
CA ALA A 29 11.81 1.56 -0.09
C ALA A 29 11.10 2.92 -0.25
N LEU A 30 10.23 3.03 -1.25
CA LEU A 30 9.41 4.23 -1.45
C LEU A 30 8.50 4.49 -0.25
N GLY A 31 7.78 3.47 0.23
CA GLY A 31 6.94 3.56 1.42
C GLY A 31 7.73 4.01 2.66
N ALA A 32 8.93 3.48 2.87
CA ALA A 32 9.81 3.89 3.96
C ALA A 32 10.27 5.36 3.83
N LEU A 33 10.60 5.83 2.63
CA LEU A 33 10.95 7.23 2.38
C LEU A 33 9.75 8.17 2.64
N MET A 34 8.54 7.75 2.27
CA MET A 34 7.32 8.51 2.55
C MET A 34 7.06 8.60 4.06
N ALA A 35 7.19 7.49 4.79
CA ALA A 35 7.09 7.49 6.24
C ALA A 35 8.15 8.37 6.92
N ALA A 36 9.39 8.34 6.42
CA ALA A 36 10.48 9.19 6.93
C ALA A 36 10.23 10.70 6.68
N LYS A 37 9.54 11.06 5.59
CA LYS A 37 9.11 12.45 5.36
C LYS A 37 7.95 12.83 6.26
N TRP A 38 6.99 11.92 6.45
CA TRP A 38 5.81 12.13 7.27
C TRP A 38 6.14 12.30 8.77
N ILE A 39 7.10 11.54 9.31
CA ILE A 39 7.40 11.53 10.74
C ILE A 39 7.98 12.86 11.27
N VAL A 40 8.42 13.75 10.39
CA VAL A 40 8.94 15.08 10.80
C VAL A 40 7.86 15.85 11.55
N GLY A 41 8.13 16.19 12.81
CA GLY A 41 7.18 16.86 13.71
C GLY A 41 6.27 15.92 14.52
N HIS A 42 6.29 14.62 14.24
CA HIS A 42 5.58 13.60 15.02
C HIS A 42 6.50 13.02 16.10
N LYS A 43 5.95 12.68 17.27
CA LYS A 43 6.69 12.12 18.41
C LYS A 43 6.03 10.84 18.88
N GLY A 44 6.78 9.76 18.97
CA GLY A 44 6.30 8.46 19.41
C GLY A 44 6.67 7.35 18.44
N LEU A 45 6.04 6.19 18.65
CA LEU A 45 6.15 5.03 17.77
C LEU A 45 4.87 4.90 16.95
N TYR A 46 5.00 4.55 15.67
CA TYR A 46 3.88 4.46 14.75
C TYR A 46 3.97 3.19 13.91
N GLU A 47 2.81 2.58 13.68
CA GLU A 47 2.62 1.50 12.73
C GLU A 47 2.50 2.05 11.30
N PHE A 48 2.86 1.24 10.30
CA PHE A 48 2.75 1.67 8.91
C PHE A 48 1.30 1.99 8.49
N SER A 49 0.31 1.34 9.09
CA SER A 49 -1.11 1.64 8.85
C SER A 49 -1.45 3.10 9.16
N GLN A 50 -0.87 3.68 10.21
CA GLN A 50 -1.10 5.07 10.60
C GLN A 50 -0.48 6.06 9.61
N VAL A 51 0.62 5.67 8.95
CA VAL A 51 1.26 6.47 7.91
C VAL A 51 0.51 6.33 6.58
N PHE A 52 0.05 5.12 6.28
CA PHE A 52 -0.56 4.77 4.99
C PHE A 52 -1.84 5.57 4.72
N ASP A 53 -2.67 5.80 5.73
CA ASP A 53 -3.90 6.61 5.59
C ASP A 53 -3.60 8.05 5.16
N GLU A 54 -2.55 8.65 5.72
CA GLU A 54 -2.12 10.02 5.36
C GLU A 54 -1.46 10.06 3.98
N ILE A 55 -0.70 9.01 3.63
CA ILE A 55 -0.15 8.86 2.27
C ILE A 55 -1.28 8.86 1.24
N LEU A 56 -2.34 8.09 1.45
CA LEU A 56 -3.47 8.01 0.51
C LEU A 56 -4.22 9.33 0.35
N LYS A 57 -4.40 10.09 1.44
CA LYS A 57 -5.04 11.42 1.40
C LYS A 57 -4.22 12.46 0.63
N SER A 58 -2.89 12.30 0.63
CA SER A 58 -1.95 13.26 0.02
C SER A 58 -1.73 13.06 -1.49
N GLN A 59 -2.15 11.92 -2.04
CA GLN A 59 -2.07 11.64 -3.48
C GLN A 59 -3.30 12.23 -4.19
N PRO A 60 -3.13 12.98 -5.31
CA PRO A 60 -4.26 13.29 -6.17
C PRO A 60 -4.89 11.98 -6.69
N PRO A 61 -6.22 11.94 -6.96
CA PRO A 61 -6.83 10.74 -7.51
C PRO A 61 -6.08 10.30 -8.75
N ALA A 62 -5.81 8.99 -8.85
CA ALA A 62 -5.15 8.42 -10.01
C ALA A 62 -5.87 8.90 -11.27
N LYS A 63 -5.12 9.48 -12.21
CA LYS A 63 -5.71 9.84 -13.50
C LYS A 63 -6.18 8.55 -14.17
N GLU A 64 -7.48 8.44 -14.37
CA GLU A 64 -8.06 7.37 -15.18
C GLU A 64 -7.64 7.56 -16.63
N GLY A 65 -7.02 6.52 -17.21
CA GLY A 65 -6.89 6.33 -18.66
C GLY A 65 -5.81 7.14 -19.37
N GLU A 66 -4.71 6.46 -19.69
CA GLU A 66 -4.08 6.54 -21.02
C GLU A 66 -4.16 5.14 -21.66
#